data_AF-A0A8M1EXH8-F1
#
_entry.id   AF-A0A8M1EXH8-F1
#
_cell.length_a   1.000
_cell.length_b   1.000
_cell.length_c   1.000
_cell.angle_alpha   90.00
_cell.angle_beta   90.00
_cell.angle_gamma   90.00
#
_symmetry.space_group_name_H-M   'P 1'
#
loop_
_entity.id
_entity.type
_entity.pdbx_description
1 polymer ?
#
loop_
_entity_poly.entity_id
_entity_poly.type
_entity_poly.pdbx_seq_one_letter_code
_entity_poly.pdbx_strand_id
1 'polypeptide(L)'
;MSNNRISAVGALSLGLGLRANQTLRILVMSRNPMRGEGCFGVLKSVRDNPMSSLELLDFSDIQVDREFDDLASSVKVLLPVLHVKTAAHRVEYEKVTAGLQPVPTSVCPSGTVV
;
A
#
# COMPACT_ATOMS: atom_id res chain seq x y z
N MET A 1 -0.35 13.41 10.40
CA MET A 1 0.97 13.98 10.73
C MET A 1 1.74 14.32 9.45
N SER A 2 1.37 15.38 8.75
CA SER A 2 2.16 15.89 7.61
C SER A 2 3.11 17.02 8.04
N ASN A 3 4.19 17.28 7.29
CA ASN A 3 5.16 18.38 7.54
C ASN A 3 5.88 18.38 8.91
N ASN A 4 5.99 17.26 9.63
CA ASN A 4 6.54 17.23 11.00
C ASN A 4 8.07 16.97 11.08
N ARG A 5 8.80 17.09 9.96
CA ARG A 5 10.24 16.73 9.84
C ARG A 5 10.57 15.33 10.39
N ILE A 6 9.63 14.39 10.30
CA ILE A 6 9.87 13.00 10.73
C ILE A 6 11.02 12.43 9.87
N SER A 7 12.08 11.96 10.52
CA SER A 7 13.21 11.28 9.89
C SER A 7 12.90 9.80 9.67
N ALA A 8 13.73 9.10 8.87
CA ALA A 8 13.61 7.65 8.70
C ALA A 8 13.58 6.89 10.05
N VAL A 9 14.41 7.31 11.01
CA VAL A 9 14.44 6.75 12.37
C VAL A 9 13.12 7.00 13.12
N GLY A 10 12.57 8.21 13.04
CA GLY A 10 11.26 8.52 13.64
C GLY A 10 10.12 7.70 13.02
N ALA A 11 10.17 7.47 11.71
CA ALA A 11 9.23 6.59 11.01
C ALA A 11 9.33 5.14 11.48
N LEU A 12 10.55 4.61 11.68
CA LEU A 12 10.77 3.28 12.26
C LEU A 12 10.20 3.17 13.68
N SER A 13 10.41 4.17 14.55
CA SER A 13 9.82 4.21 15.90
C SER A 13 8.29 4.23 15.87
N LEU A 14 7.69 4.97 14.93
CA LEU A 14 6.24 4.94 14.70
C LEU A 14 5.76 3.57 14.21
N GLY A 15 6.50 2.93 13.29
CA GLY A 15 6.23 1.56 12.84
C GLY A 15 6.18 0.56 13.98
N LEU A 16 7.16 0.58 14.89
CA LEU A 16 7.16 -0.27 16.08
C LEU A 16 5.93 -0.03 16.98
N GLY A 17 5.48 1.22 17.12
CA GLY A 17 4.23 1.55 17.80
C GLY A 17 2.99 0.98 17.10
N LEU A 18 2.92 1.05 15.77
CA LEU A 18 1.84 0.48 14.97
C LEU A 18 1.78 -1.04 15.06
N ARG A 19 2.92 -1.72 15.27
CA ARG A 19 2.95 -3.17 15.44
C ARG A 19 2.20 -3.64 16.69
N ALA A 20 2.10 -2.80 17.72
CA ALA A 20 1.31 -3.07 18.93
C ALA A 20 -0.06 -2.38 18.92
N ASN A 21 -0.32 -1.49 17.95
CA ASN A 21 -1.57 -0.73 17.88
C ASN A 21 -2.63 -1.48 17.06
N GLN A 22 -3.84 -1.59 17.61
CA GLN A 22 -4.97 -2.29 16.98
C GLN A 22 -6.19 -1.37 16.76
N THR A 23 -6.07 -0.06 17.02
CA THR A 23 -7.19 0.90 17.01
C THR A 23 -7.03 2.02 15.98
N LEU A 24 -5.81 2.27 15.49
CA LEU A 24 -5.50 3.37 14.59
C LEU A 24 -5.90 3.02 13.15
N ARG A 25 -6.95 3.68 12.65
CA ARG A 25 -7.54 3.44 11.32
C ARG A 25 -6.89 4.22 10.18
N ILE A 26 -6.42 5.45 10.45
CA ILE A 26 -5.92 6.35 9.41
C ILE A 26 -4.58 6.94 9.85
N LEU A 27 -3.54 6.75 9.04
CA LEU A 27 -2.21 7.31 9.24
C LEU A 27 -1.74 8.09 8.01
N VAL A 28 -1.72 9.42 8.13
CA VAL A 28 -1.17 10.32 7.10
C VAL A 28 0.21 10.80 7.54
N MET A 29 1.22 10.51 6.74
CA MET A 29 2.62 10.92 6.94
C MET A 29 3.17 11.74 5.76
N SER A 30 2.31 12.27 4.89
CA SER A 30 2.71 13.01 3.70
C SER A 30 3.65 14.20 3.98
N ARG A 31 4.53 14.53 3.04
CA ARG A 31 5.54 15.62 3.15
C ARG A 31 6.47 15.52 4.37
N ASN A 32 6.89 14.31 4.73
CA ASN A 32 7.97 14.12 5.71
C ASN A 32 9.24 13.58 5.02
N PRO A 33 10.44 14.02 5.42
CA PRO A 33 11.72 13.58 4.83
C PRO A 33 12.15 12.19 5.33
N MET A 34 11.21 11.24 5.37
CA MET A 34 11.41 9.88 5.89
C MET A 34 12.20 8.98 4.91
N ARG A 35 12.27 9.37 3.63
CA ARG A 35 12.80 8.59 2.49
C ARG A 35 12.12 7.22 2.34
N GLY A 36 12.52 6.43 1.34
CA GLY A 36 11.99 5.08 1.11
C GLY A 36 12.17 4.17 2.32
N GLU A 37 13.33 4.21 2.98
CA GLU A 37 13.64 3.43 4.19
C GLU A 37 12.59 3.59 5.31
N GLY A 38 12.20 4.83 5.61
CA GLY A 38 11.20 5.12 6.64
C GLY A 38 9.81 4.61 6.27
N CYS A 39 9.41 4.78 5.01
CA CYS A 39 8.15 4.27 4.49
C CYS A 39 8.10 2.73 4.51
N PHE A 40 9.18 2.08 4.07
CA PHE A 40 9.34 0.63 4.07
C PHE A 40 9.26 0.05 5.49
N GLY A 41 9.95 0.67 6.45
CA GLY A 41 9.93 0.25 7.85
C GLY A 41 8.55 0.34 8.51
N VAL A 42 7.79 1.40 8.23
CA VAL A 42 6.40 1.50 8.70
C VAL A 42 5.53 0.40 8.07
N LEU A 43 5.59 0.26 6.74
CA LEU A 43 4.76 -0.70 6.01
C LEU A 43 5.05 -2.15 6.42
N LYS A 44 6.32 -2.48 6.66
CA LYS A 44 6.76 -3.77 7.21
C LYS A 44 6.17 -4.01 8.61
N SER A 45 6.14 -2.98 9.45
CA SER A 45 5.58 -3.10 10.81
C SER A 45 4.06 -3.30 10.81
N VAL A 46 3.34 -2.73 9.84
CA VAL A 46 1.90 -2.98 9.61
C VAL A 46 1.68 -4.42 9.10
N ARG A 47 2.50 -4.89 8.15
CA ARG A 47 2.48 -6.28 7.68
C ARG A 47 2.67 -7.29 8.81
N ASP A 48 3.60 -7.00 9.71
CA ASP A 48 3.96 -7.86 10.83
C ASP A 48 2.98 -7.69 12.04
N ASN A 49 1.82 -7.02 11.84
CA ASN A 49 0.68 -6.92 12.76
C ASN A 49 -0.65 -7.25 12.05
N PRO A 50 -1.09 -8.52 12.02
CA PRO A 50 -2.34 -8.92 11.38
C PRO A 50 -3.62 -8.43 12.10
N MET A 51 -3.49 -7.91 13.32
CA MET A 51 -4.60 -7.29 14.09
C MET A 51 -4.65 -5.76 13.91
N SER A 52 -3.92 -5.22 12.94
CA SER A 52 -3.96 -3.81 12.55
C SER A 52 -5.34 -3.43 11.99
N SER A 53 -6.06 -2.56 12.68
CA SER A 53 -7.31 -1.92 12.17
C SER A 53 -7.03 -0.78 11.18
N LEU A 54 -5.83 -0.71 10.59
CA LEU A 54 -5.40 0.39 9.74
C LEU A 54 -5.97 0.23 8.32
N GLU A 55 -6.76 1.22 7.91
CA GLU A 55 -7.53 1.26 6.66
C GLU A 55 -6.91 2.20 5.63
N LEU A 56 -6.18 3.25 6.06
CA LEU A 56 -5.55 4.21 5.16
C LEU A 56 -4.16 4.63 5.64
N LEU A 57 -3.18 4.54 4.74
CA LEU A 57 -1.78 4.88 4.96
C LEU A 57 -1.29 5.81 3.83
N ASP A 58 -1.07 7.10 4.14
CA ASP A 58 -0.76 8.12 3.13
C ASP A 58 0.70 8.63 3.23
N PHE A 59 1.49 8.27 2.22
CA PHE A 59 2.86 8.69 1.94
C PHE A 59 2.96 9.64 0.72
N SER A 60 1.88 10.38 0.39
CA SER A 60 1.93 11.42 -0.66
C SER A 60 3.08 12.40 -0.41
N ASP A 61 3.67 12.92 -1.49
CA ASP A 61 4.84 13.80 -1.44
C ASP A 61 6.08 13.20 -0.72
N ILE A 62 6.26 11.87 -0.77
CA ILE A 62 7.49 11.18 -0.34
C ILE A 62 7.99 10.27 -1.47
N GLN A 63 9.31 10.29 -1.72
CA GLN A 63 9.98 9.37 -2.64
C GLN A 63 10.06 7.97 -2.01
N VAL A 64 9.62 6.96 -2.75
CA VAL A 64 9.65 5.54 -2.38
C VAL A 64 10.39 4.73 -3.44
N ASP A 65 11.05 3.66 -3.00
CA ASP A 65 11.86 2.78 -3.85
C ASP A 65 11.10 1.52 -4.27
N ARG A 66 11.59 0.77 -5.27
CA ARG A 66 10.89 -0.44 -5.77
C ARG A 66 10.58 -1.47 -4.68
N GLU A 67 11.50 -1.62 -3.71
CA GLU A 67 11.33 -2.52 -2.55
C GLU A 67 10.10 -2.17 -1.70
N PHE A 68 9.71 -0.88 -1.66
CA PHE A 68 8.47 -0.44 -1.02
C PHE A 68 7.25 -0.89 -1.82
N ASP A 69 7.26 -0.79 -3.15
CA ASP A 69 6.13 -1.20 -4.00
C ASP A 69 5.90 -2.72 -3.99
N ASP A 70 6.98 -3.51 -3.96
CA ASP A 70 6.92 -4.98 -3.78
C ASP A 70 6.33 -5.35 -2.41
N LEU A 71 6.75 -4.64 -1.36
CA LEU A 71 6.20 -4.80 -0.02
C LEU A 71 4.73 -4.34 0.06
N ALA A 72 4.36 -3.25 -0.61
CA ALA A 72 2.98 -2.75 -0.65
C ALA A 72 2.06 -3.72 -1.38
N SER A 73 2.55 -4.36 -2.45
CA SER A 73 1.85 -5.44 -3.14
C SER A 73 1.63 -6.63 -2.21
N SER A 74 2.67 -7.03 -1.45
CA SER A 74 2.56 -8.09 -0.43
C SER A 74 1.56 -7.75 0.68
N VAL A 75 1.55 -6.51 1.16
CA VAL A 75 0.61 -6.05 2.21
C VAL A 75 -0.82 -5.98 1.71
N LYS A 76 -1.08 -5.56 0.45
CA LYS A 76 -2.42 -5.58 -0.14
C LYS A 76 -3.04 -6.98 -0.17
N VAL A 77 -2.24 -8.04 -0.35
CA VAL A 77 -2.71 -9.43 -0.30
C VAL A 77 -3.10 -9.85 1.12
N LEU A 78 -2.36 -9.39 2.14
CA LEU A 78 -2.59 -9.74 3.55
C LEU A 78 -3.69 -8.90 4.21
N LEU A 79 -3.76 -7.61 3.87
CA LEU A 79 -4.68 -6.61 4.41
C LEU A 79 -5.36 -5.89 3.23
N PRO A 80 -6.31 -6.53 2.52
CA PRO A 80 -6.96 -5.94 1.35
C PRO A 80 -7.82 -4.71 1.67
N VAL A 81 -8.13 -4.48 2.95
CA VAL A 81 -8.77 -3.26 3.45
C VAL A 81 -7.82 -2.05 3.50
N LEU A 82 -6.51 -2.28 3.55
CA LEU A 82 -5.51 -1.22 3.71
C LEU A 82 -5.25 -0.49 2.39
N HIS A 83 -5.62 0.78 2.35
CA HIS A 83 -5.35 1.68 1.24
C HIS A 83 -4.02 2.41 1.46
N VAL A 84 -2.98 1.96 0.77
CA VAL A 84 -1.68 2.65 0.71
C VAL A 84 -1.69 3.66 -0.44
N LYS A 85 -1.41 4.93 -0.13
CA LYS A 85 -1.31 6.04 -1.08
C LYS A 85 0.11 6.60 -1.07
N THR A 86 0.71 6.79 -2.24
CA THR A 86 2.08 7.28 -2.41
C THR A 86 2.12 8.50 -3.34
N ALA A 87 3.25 9.22 -3.37
CA ALA A 87 3.54 10.08 -4.51
C ALA A 87 3.70 9.19 -5.75
N ALA A 88 2.79 9.32 -6.71
CA ALA A 88 2.75 8.42 -7.85
C ALA A 88 3.99 8.57 -8.74
N HIS A 89 4.91 7.61 -8.67
CA HIS A 89 5.57 7.17 -9.88
C HIS A 89 4.51 6.42 -10.70
N ARG A 90 4.28 6.82 -11.96
CA ARG A 90 3.18 6.30 -12.79
C ARG A 90 3.43 4.85 -13.19
N VAL A 91 3.05 3.91 -12.33
CA VAL A 91 2.81 2.52 -12.71
C VAL A 91 1.40 2.15 -12.27
N GLU A 92 0.55 1.89 -13.26
CA GLU A 92 -0.83 1.45 -13.07
C GLU A 92 -0.82 -0.02 -12.62
N TYR A 93 -0.72 -0.24 -11.31
CA TYR A 93 -0.99 -1.55 -10.74
C TYR A 93 -2.50 -1.70 -10.58
N GLU A 94 -3.06 -2.61 -11.38
CA GLU A 94 -4.49 -2.82 -11.59
C GLU A 94 -5.27 -3.00 -10.28
N LYS A 95 -6.51 -2.50 -10.24
CA LYS A 95 -7.42 -2.67 -9.11
C LYS A 95 -7.89 -4.13 -9.00
N VAL A 96 -7.17 -4.96 -8.28
CA VAL A 96 -7.71 -6.24 -7.78
C VAL A 96 -8.50 -5.99 -6.49
N THR A 97 -9.59 -5.22 -6.60
CA THR A 97 -10.67 -5.24 -5.61
C THR A 97 -11.47 -6.52 -5.82
N ALA A 98 -11.46 -7.41 -4.82
CA ALA A 98 -12.17 -8.67 -4.89
C ALA A 98 -13.68 -8.47 -5.12
N GLY A 99 -14.21 -9.01 -6.22
CA GLY A 99 -15.63 -8.99 -6.53
C GLY A 99 -15.92 -9.20 -8.01
N LEU A 100 -16.52 -10.35 -8.33
CA LEU A 100 -16.98 -10.83 -9.65
C LEU A 100 -15.89 -11.41 -10.57
N GLN A 101 -16.24 -12.56 -11.16
CA GLN A 101 -15.38 -13.38 -12.02
C GLN A 101 -15.39 -12.81 -13.45
N PRO A 102 -14.26 -12.79 -14.16
CA PRO A 102 -14.28 -12.65 -15.61
C PRO A 102 -14.70 -13.99 -16.24
N VAL A 103 -15.97 -14.09 -16.61
CA VAL A 103 -16.45 -15.19 -17.48
C VAL A 103 -15.93 -14.97 -18.91
N PRO A 104 -15.14 -15.88 -19.50
CA PRO A 104 -14.65 -15.74 -20.86
C PRO A 104 -15.75 -16.19 -21.86
N THR A 105 -16.79 -15.37 -22.04
CA THR A 105 -17.75 -15.56 -23.14
C THR A 105 -17.30 -14.78 -24.38
N SER A 106 -16.43 -15.42 -25.17
CA SER A 106 -16.33 -15.14 -26.61
C SER A 106 -16.19 -16.45 -27.39
N VAL A 107 -17.19 -17.32 -27.25
CA VAL A 107 -17.56 -18.24 -28.34
C VAL A 107 -18.01 -17.38 -29.51
N CYS A 108 -17.33 -17.52 -30.65
CA CYS A 108 -17.87 -17.30 -31.99
C CYS A 108 -17.05 -18.15 -32.98
N PRO A 109 -17.64 -18.61 -34.10
CA PRO A 109 -17.33 -19.93 -34.62
C PRO A 109 -16.57 -19.95 -35.96
N SER A 110 -16.10 -21.13 -36.35
CA SER A 110 -15.69 -21.42 -37.74
C SER A 110 -16.84 -21.11 -38.71
N GLY A 111 -16.59 -20.36 -39.78
CA GLY A 111 -17.63 -20.05 -40.77
C GLY A 111 -17.17 -19.15 -41.92
N THR A 112 -16.70 -19.79 -42.98
CA THR A 112 -16.64 -19.36 -44.39
C THR A 112 -17.34 -18.04 -44.77
N VAL A 113 -16.55 -17.08 -45.24
CA VAL A 113 -16.89 -16.15 -46.33
C VAL A 113 -15.59 -15.93 -47.13
N VAL A 114 -15.56 -15.95 -48.46
CA VAL A 114 -16.67 -16.21 -49.40
C VAL A 114 -16.91 -17.72 -49.55
#